data_AF-A0A1F7AE97-F1
#
_entry.id   AF-A0A1F7AE97-F1
#
_cell.length_a   1.000
_cell.length_b   1.000
_cell.length_c   1.000
_cell.angle_alpha   90.00
_cell.angle_beta   90.00
_cell.angle_gamma   90.00
#
_symmetry.space_group_name_H-M   'P 1'
#
loop_
_entity.id
_entity.type
_entity.pdbx_description
1 polymer ?
#
loop_
_entity_poly.entity_id
_entity_poly.type
_entity_poly.pdbx_seq_one_letter_code
_entity_poly.pdbx_strand_id
1 'polypeptide(L)'
;MNKACKSCDRKFTVDEEDLKFLEKVSPVINGKRYDIPAPTLCPECRQQRRLAHCNEFYLYQSQCGMCKKSTLSQYPPHLKKLVYCRECWHSDKWDASKYGKDFDFSRPFFDQIHELWTAVPALALCSQGTCINSDYI
;
A
#
# COMPACT_ATOMS: atom_id res chain seq x y z
N MET A 1 0.99 -25.93 -15.66
CA MET A 1 -0.37 -25.74 -16.21
C MET A 1 -0.48 -24.40 -16.94
N ASN A 2 -0.90 -24.40 -18.21
CA ASN A 2 -1.10 -23.16 -18.98
C ASN A 2 -2.47 -22.54 -18.68
N LYS A 3 -2.49 -21.27 -18.29
CA LYS A 3 -3.71 -20.49 -18.01
C LYS A 3 -3.78 -19.26 -18.91
N ALA A 4 -5.00 -18.76 -19.16
CA ALA A 4 -5.22 -17.45 -19.77
C ALA A 4 -5.38 -16.38 -18.68
N CYS A 5 -4.73 -15.24 -18.84
CA CYS A 5 -4.84 -14.10 -17.93
C CYS A 5 -6.21 -13.43 -18.06
N LYS A 6 -6.96 -13.28 -16.95
CA LYS A 6 -8.29 -12.63 -16.97
C LYS A 6 -8.30 -11.14 -17.37
N SER A 7 -7.14 -10.48 -17.43
CA SER A 7 -7.05 -9.04 -17.69
C SER A 7 -6.52 -8.67 -19.07
N CYS A 8 -5.71 -9.54 -19.69
CA CYS A 8 -5.06 -9.25 -20.96
C CYS A 8 -5.04 -10.43 -21.92
N ASP A 9 -5.72 -11.53 -21.56
CA ASP A 9 -5.88 -12.77 -22.32
C ASP A 9 -4.59 -13.50 -22.72
N ARG A 10 -3.42 -12.99 -22.31
CA ARG A 10 -2.13 -13.66 -22.52
C ARG A 10 -2.08 -14.99 -21.79
N LYS A 11 -1.49 -15.99 -22.44
CA LYS A 11 -1.19 -17.28 -21.82
C LYS A 11 0.00 -17.14 -20.87
N PHE A 12 -0.08 -17.76 -19.71
CA PHE A 12 1.02 -17.85 -18.76
C PHE A 12 1.01 -19.22 -18.08
N THR A 13 2.19 -19.65 -17.63
CA THR A 13 2.38 -20.95 -16.99
C THR A 13 2.33 -20.79 -15.47
N VAL A 14 1.73 -21.77 -14.80
CA VAL A 14 1.88 -22.00 -13.36
C VAL A 14 2.53 -23.37 -13.21
N ASP A 15 3.73 -23.42 -12.64
CA ASP A 15 4.51 -24.65 -12.55
C ASP A 15 4.02 -25.53 -11.39
N GLU A 16 4.36 -26.81 -11.42
CA GLU A 16 3.99 -27.72 -10.32
C GLU A 16 4.66 -27.32 -9.01
N GLU A 17 5.87 -26.78 -9.08
CA GLU A 17 6.58 -26.23 -7.92
C GLU A 17 5.84 -25.04 -7.31
N ASP A 18 5.26 -24.16 -8.15
CA ASP A 18 4.41 -23.07 -7.67
C ASP A 18 3.22 -23.62 -6.88
N LEU A 19 2.55 -24.65 -7.41
CA LEU A 19 1.39 -25.26 -6.75
C LEU A 19 1.77 -25.90 -5.41
N LYS A 20 2.88 -26.65 -5.37
CA LYS A 20 3.41 -27.24 -4.14
C LYS A 20 3.80 -26.17 -3.12
N PHE A 21 4.38 -25.06 -3.58
CA PHE A 21 4.71 -23.94 -2.72
C PHE A 21 3.45 -23.29 -2.13
N LEU A 22 2.45 -22.98 -2.96
CA LEU A 22 1.17 -22.42 -2.50
C LEU A 22 0.48 -23.33 -1.49
N GLU A 23 0.51 -24.63 -1.73
CA GLU A 23 -0.01 -25.63 -0.80
C GLU A 23 0.75 -25.58 0.54
N LYS A 24 2.09 -25.54 0.50
CA LYS A 24 2.94 -25.48 1.69
C LYS A 24 2.73 -24.21 2.52
N VAL A 25 2.53 -23.07 1.88
CA VAL A 25 2.35 -21.77 2.56
C VAL A 25 0.90 -21.46 2.92
N SER A 26 -0.05 -22.32 2.53
CA SER A 26 -1.47 -22.18 2.89
C SER A 26 -1.65 -22.24 4.41
N PRO A 27 -2.12 -21.15 5.06
CA PRO A 27 -2.15 -21.08 6.51
C PRO A 27 -3.24 -21.97 7.10
N VAL A 28 -2.98 -22.48 8.30
CA VAL A 28 -3.98 -23.16 9.14
C VAL A 28 -4.32 -22.24 10.30
N ILE A 29 -5.56 -21.77 10.34
CA ILE A 29 -6.06 -20.87 11.38
C ILE A 29 -7.20 -21.59 12.08
N ASN A 30 -7.10 -21.79 13.39
CA ASN A 30 -8.07 -22.53 14.22
C ASN A 30 -8.38 -23.94 13.71
N GLY A 31 -7.34 -24.69 13.30
CA GLY A 31 -7.47 -26.05 12.78
C GLY A 31 -8.08 -26.15 11.37
N LYS A 32 -8.47 -25.03 10.76
CA LYS A 32 -8.97 -24.97 9.38
C LYS A 32 -7.87 -24.50 8.44
N ARG A 33 -7.61 -25.27 7.38
CA ARG A 33 -6.71 -24.88 6.29
C ARG A 33 -7.39 -23.85 5.38
N TYR A 34 -6.65 -22.81 5.01
CA TYR A 34 -7.07 -21.80 4.05
C TYR A 34 -6.14 -21.88 2.84
N ASP A 35 -6.63 -22.46 1.75
CA ASP A 35 -5.82 -22.67 0.55
C ASP A 35 -5.53 -21.33 -0.15
N ILE A 36 -4.27 -21.11 -0.50
CA ILE A 36 -3.87 -19.97 -1.32
C ILE A 36 -4.08 -20.35 -2.79
N PRO A 37 -5.01 -19.70 -3.51
CA PRO A 37 -5.34 -20.11 -4.88
C PRO A 37 -4.22 -19.75 -5.86
N ALA A 38 -4.05 -20.60 -6.87
CA ALA A 38 -3.16 -20.32 -7.99
C ALA A 38 -3.56 -19.02 -8.73
N PRO A 39 -2.60 -18.25 -9.26
CA PRO A 39 -2.87 -16.95 -9.86
C PRO A 39 -3.87 -17.05 -11.03
N THR A 40 -4.70 -16.01 -11.15
CA THR A 40 -5.66 -15.80 -12.26
C THR A 40 -5.16 -14.77 -13.28
N LEU A 41 -4.04 -14.13 -12.98
CA LEU A 41 -3.41 -13.10 -13.78
C LEU A 41 -1.96 -13.48 -14.09
N CYS A 42 -1.49 -13.10 -15.27
CA CYS A 42 -0.09 -13.24 -15.63
C CYS A 42 0.83 -12.40 -14.71
N PRO A 43 2.13 -12.71 -14.66
CA PRO A 43 3.08 -11.99 -13.82
C PRO A 43 3.04 -10.47 -13.99
N GLU A 44 2.91 -9.96 -15.22
CA GLU A 44 2.89 -8.54 -15.52
C GLU A 44 1.63 -7.86 -14.98
N CYS A 45 0.45 -8.45 -15.19
CA CYS A 45 -0.80 -7.91 -14.66
C CYS A 45 -0.83 -7.95 -13.12
N ARG A 46 -0.21 -8.97 -12.50
CA ARG A 46 -0.04 -8.99 -11.03
C ARG A 46 0.89 -7.87 -10.57
N GLN A 47 1.98 -7.60 -11.30
CA GLN A 47 2.89 -6.51 -10.99
C GLN A 47 2.20 -5.15 -11.11
N GLN A 48 1.43 -4.92 -12.17
CA GLN A 48 0.65 -3.68 -12.33
C GLN A 48 -0.31 -3.46 -11.16
N ARG A 49 -1.03 -4.51 -10.72
CA ARG A 49 -1.90 -4.41 -9.53
C ARG A 49 -1.15 -4.10 -8.25
N ARG A 50 0.03 -4.69 -8.04
CA ARG A 50 0.88 -4.36 -6.88
C ARG A 50 1.31 -2.90 -6.89
N LEU A 51 1.70 -2.39 -8.06
CA LEU A 51 2.17 -1.02 -8.23
C LEU A 51 1.05 0.01 -8.32
N ALA A 52 -0.22 -0.40 -8.49
CA ALA A 52 -1.35 0.51 -8.64
C ALA A 52 -1.54 1.47 -7.44
N HIS A 53 -1.04 1.09 -6.27
CA HIS A 53 -1.16 1.88 -5.03
C HIS A 53 0.15 2.57 -4.62
N CYS A 54 1.25 2.36 -5.37
CA CYS A 54 2.56 2.89 -5.04
C CYS A 54 3.06 3.80 -6.17
N ASN A 55 3.28 5.08 -5.85
CA ASN A 55 4.00 5.97 -6.74
C ASN A 55 5.48 5.98 -6.35
N GLU A 56 6.27 5.14 -7.02
CA GLU A 56 7.71 5.01 -6.78
C GLU A 56 8.54 5.97 -7.65
N PHE A 57 7.93 6.64 -8.63
CA PHE A 57 8.65 7.36 -9.68
C PHE A 57 8.63 8.88 -9.53
N TYR A 58 7.56 9.44 -8.93
CA TYR A 58 7.39 10.89 -8.85
C TYR A 58 7.31 11.37 -7.42
N LEU A 59 8.19 12.32 -7.08
CA LEU A 59 8.15 13.07 -5.84
C LEU A 59 7.64 14.49 -6.11
N TYR A 60 6.77 14.96 -5.24
CA TYR A 60 6.17 16.29 -5.29
C TYR A 60 6.58 17.08 -4.05
N GLN A 61 6.78 18.38 -4.22
CA GLN A 61 6.96 19.27 -3.09
C GLN A 61 5.69 19.27 -2.23
N SER A 62 5.87 19.14 -0.93
CA SER A 62 4.79 19.12 0.06
C SER A 62 5.24 19.80 1.36
N GLN A 63 4.33 19.89 2.32
CA GLN A 63 4.58 20.48 3.62
C GLN A 63 4.09 19.54 4.72
N CYS A 64 4.91 19.33 5.74
CA CYS A 64 4.53 18.51 6.90
C CYS A 64 3.29 19.12 7.58
N GLY A 65 2.24 18.31 7.73
CA GLY A 65 0.99 18.71 8.37
C GLY A 65 1.16 19.18 9.82
N MET A 66 2.17 18.64 10.52
CA MET A 66 2.43 18.91 11.94
C MET A 66 3.38 20.09 12.16
N CYS A 67 4.62 20.01 11.67
CA CYS A 67 5.66 21.01 11.94
C CYS A 67 5.81 22.07 10.84
N LYS A 68 5.04 21.97 9.75
CA LYS A 68 5.04 22.90 8.62
C LYS A 68 6.37 23.03 7.86
N LYS A 69 7.35 22.16 8.10
CA LYS A 69 8.57 22.09 7.29
C LYS A 69 8.26 21.64 5.86
N SER A 70 9.00 22.19 4.88
CA SER A 70 8.98 21.72 3.50
C SER A 70 9.53 20.29 3.44
N THR A 71 8.93 19.45 2.61
CA THR A 71 9.34 18.06 2.41
C THR A 71 8.95 17.59 1.01
N LEU A 72 9.36 16.38 0.64
CA LEU A 72 8.93 15.72 -0.59
C LEU A 72 7.92 14.62 -0.26
N SER A 73 7.00 14.36 -1.18
CA SER A 73 6.07 13.26 -1.03
C SER A 73 5.68 12.58 -2.33
N GLN A 74 5.39 11.28 -2.24
CA GLN A 74 4.84 10.48 -3.35
C GLN A 74 3.40 10.87 -3.72
N TYR A 75 2.70 11.62 -2.86
CA TYR A 75 1.32 12.02 -3.08
C TYR A 75 1.26 13.30 -3.92
N PRO A 76 0.59 13.28 -5.08
CA PRO A 76 0.44 14.47 -5.90
C PRO A 76 -0.43 15.54 -5.21
N PRO A 77 -0.19 16.85 -5.47
CA PRO A 77 -0.86 17.94 -4.76
C PRO A 77 -2.40 17.92 -4.82
N HIS A 78 -2.97 17.44 -5.93
CA HIS A 78 -4.43 17.38 -6.12
C HIS A 78 -5.14 16.44 -5.14
N LEU A 79 -4.45 15.43 -4.59
CA LEU A 79 -5.03 14.54 -3.59
C LEU A 79 -5.18 15.19 -2.21
N LYS A 80 -4.52 16.35 -1.97
CA LYS A 80 -4.53 17.07 -0.69
C LYS A 80 -4.28 16.17 0.52
N LYS A 81 -3.46 15.13 0.33
CA LYS A 81 -3.15 14.13 1.36
C LYS A 81 -2.40 14.80 2.51
N LEU A 82 -2.88 14.60 3.74
CA LEU A 82 -2.14 14.99 4.92
C LEU A 82 -0.89 14.12 5.05
N VAL A 83 0.29 14.73 5.10
CA VAL A 83 1.56 14.02 5.22
C VAL A 83 2.39 14.55 6.38
N TYR A 84 3.14 13.68 7.05
CA TYR A 84 4.12 14.06 8.07
C TYR A 84 5.55 13.79 7.58
N CYS A 85 6.45 14.74 7.84
CA CYS A 85 7.88 14.51 7.65
C CYS A 85 8.36 13.37 8.54
N ARG A 86 9.52 12.79 8.19
CA ARG A 86 10.07 11.61 8.87
C ARG A 86 10.17 11.79 10.38
N GLU A 87 10.65 12.94 10.84
CA GLU A 87 10.81 13.21 12.28
C GLU A 87 9.47 13.26 13.00
N CYS A 88 8.45 13.87 12.38
CA CYS A 88 7.11 13.92 12.98
C CYS A 88 6.43 12.55 12.95
N TRP A 89 6.58 11.81 11.86
CA TRP A 89 6.02 10.47 11.70
C TRP A 89 6.53 9.48 12.76
N HIS A 90 7.82 9.54 13.07
CA HIS A 90 8.46 8.67 14.08
C HIS A 90 8.51 9.29 15.48
N SER A 91 7.82 10.41 15.71
CA SER A 91 7.72 11.03 17.04
C SER A 91 6.46 10.61 17.78
N ASP A 92 6.47 10.72 19.10
CA ASP A 92 5.29 10.49 19.96
C ASP A 92 4.24 11.62 19.88
N LYS A 93 4.40 12.57 18.94
CA LYS A 93 3.51 13.74 18.80
C LYS A 93 2.20 13.43 18.09
N TRP A 94 2.08 12.24 17.48
CA TRP A 94 0.83 11.79 16.89
C TRP A 94 0.62 10.30 17.19
N ASP A 95 -0.61 9.87 17.03
CA ASP A 95 -1.03 8.51 17.29
C ASP A 95 -2.05 8.11 16.23
N ALA A 96 -1.79 6.98 15.56
CA ALA A 96 -2.67 6.42 14.54
C ALA A 96 -4.01 5.96 15.12
N SER A 97 -4.05 5.55 16.40
CA SER A 97 -5.26 5.06 17.06
C SER A 97 -6.36 6.12 17.14
N LYS A 98 -5.98 7.41 17.20
CA LYS A 98 -6.91 8.55 17.26
C LYS A 98 -7.77 8.72 16.01
N TYR A 99 -7.41 8.06 14.91
CA TYR A 99 -8.17 8.08 13.66
C TYR A 99 -9.12 6.90 13.50
N GLY A 100 -9.22 6.02 14.51
CA GLY A 100 -10.17 4.91 14.52
C GLY A 100 -11.61 5.41 14.32
N LYS A 101 -12.36 4.68 13.49
CA LYS A 101 -13.78 4.93 13.23
C LYS A 101 -14.56 3.62 13.38
N ASP A 102 -15.72 3.70 13.99
CA ASP A 102 -16.68 2.59 13.98
C ASP A 102 -17.21 2.37 12.56
N PHE A 103 -17.49 1.11 12.23
CA PHE A 103 -18.05 0.75 10.93
C PHE A 103 -19.57 0.94 10.91
N ASP A 104 -20.07 1.73 9.97
CA ASP A 104 -21.49 1.98 9.76
C ASP A 104 -22.06 1.07 8.67
N PHE A 105 -22.86 0.07 9.07
CA PHE A 105 -23.49 -0.87 8.14
C PHE A 105 -24.60 -0.25 7.27
N SER A 106 -25.06 0.96 7.57
CA SER A 106 -26.07 1.67 6.77
C SER A 106 -25.49 2.36 5.53
N ARG A 107 -24.15 2.45 5.43
CA ARG A 107 -23.46 3.19 4.37
C ARG A 107 -22.56 2.28 3.52
N PRO A 108 -22.27 2.64 2.26
CA PRO A 108 -21.31 1.92 1.43
C PRO A 108 -19.92 1.84 2.08
N PHE A 109 -19.26 0.68 1.94
CA PHE A 109 -17.93 0.42 2.48
C PHE A 109 -16.85 1.37 1.91
N PHE A 110 -16.87 1.60 0.60
CA PHE A 110 -15.80 2.34 -0.08
C PHE A 110 -15.77 3.83 0.27
N ASP A 111 -16.90 4.41 0.65
CA ASP A 111 -16.95 5.81 1.09
C ASP A 111 -16.32 5.95 2.47
N GLN A 112 -16.67 5.05 3.39
CA GLN A 112 -16.13 5.04 4.75
C GLN A 112 -14.62 4.79 4.77
N ILE A 113 -14.13 3.85 3.95
CA ILE A 113 -12.69 3.59 3.84
C ILE A 113 -11.95 4.76 3.16
N HIS A 114 -12.56 5.42 2.18
CA HIS A 114 -11.96 6.61 1.54
C HIS A 114 -11.85 7.77 2.54
N GLU A 115 -12.87 8.00 3.36
CA GLU A 115 -12.83 8.99 4.42
C GLU A 115 -11.72 8.70 5.44
N LEU A 116 -11.62 7.44 5.89
CA LEU A 116 -10.55 7.02 6.81
C LEU A 116 -9.17 7.23 6.17
N TRP A 117 -9.01 6.75 4.93
CA TRP A 117 -7.75 6.85 4.20
C TRP A 117 -7.35 8.31 3.97
N THR A 118 -8.30 9.22 3.78
CA THR A 118 -8.02 10.65 3.61
C THR A 118 -7.68 11.33 4.92
N ALA A 119 -8.34 10.96 6.02
CA ALA A 119 -8.13 11.54 7.34
C ALA A 119 -6.79 11.13 7.97
N VAL A 120 -6.39 9.87 7.82
CA VAL A 120 -5.14 9.35 8.41
C VAL A 120 -3.94 9.97 7.68
N PRO A 121 -3.00 10.60 8.40
CA PRO A 121 -1.78 11.13 7.79
C PRO A 121 -0.95 10.00 7.18
N ALA A 122 -0.18 10.30 6.13
CA ALA A 122 0.83 9.38 5.59
C ALA A 122 2.25 9.88 5.86
N LEU A 123 3.22 8.96 5.85
CA LEU A 123 4.61 9.33 5.82
C LEU A 123 4.90 10.07 4.50
N ALA A 124 5.50 11.26 4.59
CA ALA A 124 5.81 12.07 3.42
C ALA A 124 6.81 11.33 2.50
N LEU A 125 7.92 10.86 3.08
CA LEU A 125 8.98 10.15 2.37
C LEU A 125 9.45 8.94 3.19
N CYS A 126 9.43 7.75 2.57
CA CYS A 126 9.99 6.54 3.15
C CYS A 126 11.47 6.41 2.74
N SER A 127 12.38 6.86 3.61
CA SER A 127 13.83 6.71 3.42
C SER A 127 14.42 5.77 4.48
N GLN A 128 15.30 4.86 4.05
CA GLN A 128 16.05 3.99 4.93
C GLN A 128 17.35 4.67 5.39
N GLY A 129 17.53 4.80 6.71
CA GLY A 129 18.72 5.42 7.29
C GLY A 129 18.68 6.95 7.32
N THR A 130 19.84 7.55 7.60
CA THR A 130 20.03 9.02 7.57
C THR A 130 20.79 9.37 6.30
N CYS A 131 20.16 10.12 5.40
CA CYS A 131 20.83 10.65 4.22
C CYS A 131 21.61 11.90 4.62
N ILE A 132 22.93 11.81 4.68
CA ILE A 132 23.80 12.95 5.02
C ILE A 132 24.20 13.64 3.71
N ASN A 133 24.14 14.97 3.67
CA ASN A 133 24.47 15.80 2.50
C ASN A 133 23.58 15.52 1.26
N SER A 134 22.30 15.23 1.46
CA SER A 134 21.33 15.14 0.37
C SER A 134 20.43 16.37 0.37
N ASP A 135 20.47 17.14 -0.71
CA ASP A 135 19.56 18.31 -0.86
C ASP A 135 18.09 17.89 -1.03
N TYR A 136 17.84 16.57 -1.18
CA TYR A 136 16.52 15.99 -1.41
C TYR A 136 15.95 15.24 -0.19
N ILE A 137 16.77 14.94 0.83
CA ILE A 137 16.38 14.15 2.02
C ILE A 137 17.07 14.67 3.27
#